data_AF-Q5ILH9-F1
#
_entry.id   AF-Q5ILH9-F1
#
_cell.length_a   1.000
_cell.length_b   1.000
_cell.length_c   1.000
_cell.angle_alpha   90.00
_cell.angle_beta   90.00
_cell.angle_gamma   90.00
#
_symmetry.space_group_name_H-M   'P 1'
#
loop_
_entity.id
_entity.type
_entity.pdbx_description
1 polymer ?
#
loop_
_entity_poly.entity_id
_entity_poly.type
_entity_poly.pdbx_seq_one_letter_code
_entity_poly.pdbx_strand_id
1 'polypeptide(L)'
;MAAMACSTHIGAQLPRQTSGSRVGSRASTISAPSSRTRTLRCTAAAAPADAPAAKKLWGGRFTGATDPLMEKFNESLPFDRRMWAEDIRGSQAYAKSLARVGVLTEEEASTLVDGLAAVAEEWAAGTFKVVPGDEDIHTANERRLSELVGPVGGKLHTGRSRNDQCVTDTRLWLTGAVRELRASLQALIG
;
A
#
# COMPACT_ATOMS: atom_id res chain seq x y z
N MET A 1 17.66 -34.13 -34.73
CA MET A 1 17.18 -33.95 -36.12
C MET A 1 16.58 -32.56 -36.20
N ALA A 2 17.26 -31.69 -36.96
CA ALA A 2 16.94 -30.33 -37.43
C ALA A 2 16.16 -29.32 -36.55
N ALA A 3 16.86 -28.24 -36.21
CA ALA A 3 16.34 -26.92 -35.86
C ALA A 3 15.94 -26.12 -37.12
N MET A 4 15.08 -25.10 -36.98
CA MET A 4 15.07 -23.97 -37.91
C MET A 4 14.50 -22.70 -37.24
N ALA A 5 15.35 -21.68 -37.18
CA ALA A 5 15.01 -20.27 -36.94
C ALA A 5 14.99 -19.54 -38.28
N CYS A 6 14.26 -18.41 -38.40
CA CYS A 6 14.78 -17.22 -39.10
C CYS A 6 13.88 -15.99 -38.88
N SER A 7 14.55 -14.88 -38.58
CA SER A 7 14.06 -13.50 -38.42
C SER A 7 13.77 -12.80 -39.75
N THR A 8 12.94 -11.75 -39.73
CA THR A 8 13.08 -10.61 -40.65
C THR A 8 12.84 -9.28 -39.92
N HIS A 9 13.90 -8.48 -39.85
CA HIS A 9 13.88 -7.03 -39.62
C HIS A 9 13.66 -6.32 -40.96
N ILE A 10 12.77 -5.32 -41.00
CA ILE A 10 12.90 -4.17 -41.92
C ILE A 10 12.47 -2.92 -41.16
N GLY A 11 13.43 -2.02 -40.92
CA GLY A 11 13.20 -0.65 -40.52
C GLY A 11 13.02 0.26 -41.74
N ALA A 12 12.30 1.37 -41.55
CA ALA A 12 12.36 2.52 -42.45
C ALA A 12 12.16 3.81 -41.62
N GLN A 13 13.27 4.51 -41.40
CA GLN A 13 13.30 5.92 -40.98
C GLN A 13 12.89 6.82 -42.15
N LEU A 14 12.10 7.85 -41.87
CA LEU A 14 11.87 8.97 -42.79
C LEU A 14 12.42 10.28 -42.17
N PRO A 15 12.99 11.18 -42.99
CA PRO A 15 13.98 12.16 -42.54
C PRO A 15 13.38 13.49 -42.05
N ARG A 16 14.16 14.17 -41.20
CA ARG A 16 14.01 15.60 -40.88
C ARG A 16 14.40 16.45 -42.09
N GLN A 17 13.63 17.49 -42.39
CA GLN A 17 14.09 18.62 -43.19
C GLN A 17 13.92 19.94 -42.43
N THR A 18 14.94 20.78 -42.57
CA THR A 18 15.11 22.13 -42.01
C THR A 18 15.04 23.18 -43.13
N SER A 19 14.88 24.45 -42.74
CA SER A 19 14.89 25.71 -43.52
C SER A 19 13.54 26.07 -44.16
N GLY A 20 13.02 27.30 -44.13
CA GLY A 20 13.53 28.59 -43.66
C GLY A 20 13.35 29.65 -44.76
N SER A 21 12.31 30.50 -44.70
CA SER A 21 12.28 31.79 -45.43
C SER A 21 11.27 32.76 -44.83
N ARG A 22 11.75 33.98 -44.54
CA ARG A 22 11.03 35.16 -44.01
C ARG A 22 10.23 35.87 -45.09
N VAL A 23 9.08 36.44 -44.73
CA VAL A 23 8.49 37.77 -45.11
C VAL A 23 7.31 37.97 -44.13
N GLY A 24 6.95 39.09 -43.51
CA GLY A 24 7.35 40.49 -43.55
C GLY A 24 6.43 41.26 -42.57
N SER A 25 6.97 42.35 -42.02
CA SER A 25 6.46 43.22 -40.95
C SER A 25 5.04 43.78 -41.14
N ARG A 26 4.29 43.90 -40.03
CA ARG A 26 3.61 45.15 -39.60
C ARG A 26 3.29 45.10 -38.10
N ALA A 27 3.95 45.97 -37.35
CA ALA A 27 3.74 46.20 -35.93
C ALA A 27 2.45 47.00 -35.69
N SER A 28 1.75 46.70 -34.60
CA SER A 28 0.84 47.63 -33.94
C SER A 28 1.03 47.51 -32.44
N THR A 29 1.55 48.58 -31.88
CA THR A 29 1.96 48.80 -30.50
C THR A 29 0.73 49.01 -29.63
N ILE A 30 0.57 48.20 -28.58
CA ILE A 30 -0.25 48.55 -27.42
C ILE A 30 0.62 48.31 -26.18
N SER A 31 1.01 49.40 -25.54
CA SER A 31 1.81 49.41 -24.31
C SER A 31 0.89 49.23 -23.10
N ALA A 32 1.15 48.19 -22.30
CA ALA A 32 0.47 47.96 -21.02
C ALA A 32 1.40 48.37 -19.85
N PRO A 33 0.87 48.96 -18.76
CA PRO A 33 1.68 49.59 -17.72
C PRO A 33 2.40 48.57 -16.81
N SER A 34 3.64 48.92 -16.46
CA SER A 34 4.55 48.17 -15.60
C SER A 34 4.05 48.08 -14.15
N SER A 35 3.52 46.93 -13.76
CA SER A 35 3.36 46.56 -12.34
C SER A 35 4.65 45.91 -11.83
N ARG A 36 5.32 46.55 -10.87
CA ARG A 36 6.51 46.02 -10.18
C ARG A 36 6.11 44.83 -9.31
N THR A 37 6.20 43.62 -9.85
CA THR A 37 6.07 42.39 -9.05
C THR A 37 7.36 42.18 -8.27
N ARG A 38 7.32 42.45 -6.97
CA ARG A 38 8.38 42.10 -6.02
C ARG A 38 8.45 40.58 -5.93
N THR A 39 9.41 39.97 -6.63
CA THR A 39 9.71 38.54 -6.53
C THR A 39 10.28 38.25 -5.14
N LEU A 40 9.47 37.65 -4.27
CA LEU A 40 9.98 36.99 -3.07
C LEU A 40 10.74 35.74 -3.52
N ARG A 41 12.07 35.81 -3.46
CA ARG A 41 12.96 34.68 -3.70
C ARG A 41 12.88 33.77 -2.48
N CYS A 42 12.11 32.70 -2.58
CA CYS A 42 12.12 31.65 -1.57
C CYS A 42 13.44 30.89 -1.72
N THR A 43 14.45 31.22 -0.91
CA THR A 43 15.65 30.39 -0.78
C THR A 43 15.32 29.25 0.17
N ALA A 44 14.77 28.15 -0.36
CA ALA A 44 14.73 26.90 0.38
C ALA A 44 16.17 26.38 0.51
N ALA A 45 16.71 26.42 1.72
CA ALA A 45 17.90 25.65 2.04
C ALA A 45 17.56 24.16 1.88
N ALA A 46 18.39 23.43 1.13
CA ALA A 46 18.22 22.00 0.96
C ALA A 46 18.40 21.30 2.32
N ALA A 47 17.34 20.64 2.80
CA ALA A 47 17.42 19.74 3.93
C ALA A 47 18.37 18.56 3.57
N PRO A 48 19.12 18.02 4.55
CA PRO A 48 19.96 16.85 4.31
C PRO A 48 19.11 15.67 3.82
N ALA A 49 19.67 14.86 2.93
CA ALA A 49 18.99 13.68 2.41
C ALA A 49 18.76 12.68 3.55
N ASP A 50 17.48 12.47 3.91
CA ASP A 50 17.06 11.54 4.94
C ASP A 50 17.39 10.09 4.57
N ALA A 51 17.71 9.30 5.59
CA ALA A 51 17.87 7.85 5.51
C ALA A 51 16.64 7.20 4.84
N PRO A 52 16.80 6.04 4.16
CA PRO A 52 15.69 5.40 3.47
C PRO A 52 14.55 5.10 4.45
N ALA A 53 13.40 5.72 4.20
CA ALA A 53 12.18 5.49 4.96
C ALA A 53 11.81 4.00 4.92
N ALA A 54 11.29 3.48 6.04
CA ALA A 54 10.75 2.13 6.11
C ALA A 54 9.80 1.88 4.93
N LYS A 55 9.98 0.73 4.27
CA LYS A 55 9.34 0.45 2.98
C LYS A 55 7.84 0.24 3.19
N LYS A 56 7.07 1.31 2.99
CA LYS A 56 5.60 1.29 3.01
C LYS A 56 5.07 0.30 1.96
N LEU A 57 3.94 -0.33 2.26
CA LEU A 57 3.25 -1.24 1.33
C LEU A 57 2.66 -0.51 0.12
N TRP A 58 2.55 0.82 0.22
CA TRP A 58 2.16 1.73 -0.85
C TRP A 58 3.22 2.83 -0.99
N GLY A 59 3.34 3.42 -2.19
CA GLY A 59 4.24 4.56 -2.38
C GLY A 59 5.59 4.27 -3.05
N GLY A 60 5.75 3.16 -3.77
CA GLY A 60 6.97 2.83 -4.53
C GLY A 60 7.40 3.82 -5.63
N ARG A 61 6.70 4.94 -5.81
CA ARG A 61 7.03 6.03 -6.75
C ARG A 61 7.49 7.33 -6.07
N PHE A 62 7.50 7.39 -4.74
CA PHE A 62 7.96 8.57 -4.01
C PHE A 62 9.47 8.51 -3.78
N THR A 63 10.14 9.64 -3.95
CA THR A 63 11.61 9.77 -3.77
C THR A 63 12.00 10.40 -2.43
N GLY A 64 11.02 10.85 -1.63
CA GLY A 64 11.24 11.49 -0.32
C GLY A 64 10.32 10.91 0.75
N ALA A 65 10.58 11.26 2.01
CA ALA A 65 9.73 10.89 3.13
C ALA A 65 8.33 11.52 3.00
N THR A 66 7.32 10.84 3.55
CA THR A 66 5.98 11.41 3.66
C THR A 66 6.00 12.49 4.76
N ASP A 67 5.29 13.60 4.55
CA ASP A 67 5.16 14.62 5.58
C ASP A 67 4.52 14.01 6.85
N PRO A 68 5.06 14.24 8.06
CA PRO A 68 4.54 13.65 9.29
C PRO A 68 3.05 13.95 9.56
N LEU A 69 2.56 15.12 9.13
CA LEU A 69 1.15 15.46 9.22
C LEU A 69 0.31 14.58 8.29
N MET A 70 0.81 14.30 7.09
CA MET A 70 0.15 13.41 6.14
C MET A 70 0.15 11.96 6.63
N GLU A 71 1.23 11.50 7.28
CA GLU A 71 1.27 10.16 7.89
C GLU A 71 0.17 10.02 8.95
N LYS A 72 0.10 10.96 9.89
CA LYS A 72 -0.93 10.97 10.94
C LYS A 72 -2.35 11.11 10.38
N PHE A 73 -2.53 11.86 9.30
CA PHE A 73 -3.83 11.98 8.66
C PHE A 73 -4.29 10.68 8.00
N ASN A 74 -3.34 9.88 7.51
CA ASN A 74 -3.63 8.66 6.77
C ASN A 74 -3.65 7.39 7.64
N GLU A 75 -3.13 7.43 8.87
CA GLU A 75 -3.17 6.28 9.78
C GLU A 75 -4.61 5.90 10.16
N SER A 76 -4.91 4.61 10.13
CA SER A 76 -6.20 4.07 10.56
C SER A 76 -6.11 3.19 11.80
N LEU A 77 -4.89 2.82 12.21
CA LEU A 77 -4.64 1.96 13.37
C LEU A 77 -5.33 2.38 14.68
N PRO A 78 -5.49 3.68 15.02
CA PRO A 78 -6.21 4.07 16.23
C PRO A 78 -7.64 3.53 16.32
N PHE A 79 -8.32 3.30 15.18
CA PHE A 79 -9.71 2.83 15.17
C PHE A 79 -9.90 1.46 14.51
N ASP A 80 -9.11 1.10 13.50
CA ASP A 80 -9.28 -0.18 12.80
C ASP A 80 -8.70 -1.38 13.57
N ARG A 81 -7.87 -1.14 14.60
CA ARG A 81 -7.31 -2.19 15.49
C ARG A 81 -8.38 -3.08 16.10
N ARG A 82 -9.61 -2.59 16.23
CA ARG A 82 -10.77 -3.38 16.70
C ARG A 82 -11.08 -4.60 15.82
N MET A 83 -10.55 -4.64 14.60
CA MET A 83 -10.75 -5.72 13.62
C MET A 83 -9.55 -6.69 13.57
N TRP A 84 -8.66 -6.67 14.56
CA TRP A 84 -7.47 -7.53 14.60
C TRP A 84 -7.82 -9.02 14.46
N ALA A 85 -8.92 -9.46 15.09
CA ALA A 85 -9.33 -10.85 15.09
C ALA A 85 -9.84 -11.29 13.70
N GLU A 86 -10.55 -10.40 13.02
CA GLU A 86 -11.05 -10.63 11.66
C GLU A 86 -9.91 -10.71 10.65
N ASP A 87 -8.97 -9.76 10.69
CA ASP A 87 -7.81 -9.76 9.79
C ASP A 87 -6.96 -11.03 9.95
N ILE A 88 -6.69 -11.44 11.20
CA ILE A 88 -5.95 -12.68 11.47
C ILE A 88 -6.70 -13.89 10.93
N ARG A 89 -7.99 -14.01 11.21
CA ARG A 89 -8.80 -15.16 10.75
C ARG A 89 -8.89 -15.21 9.23
N GLY A 90 -9.06 -14.05 8.58
CA GLY A 90 -9.04 -13.91 7.13
C GLY A 90 -7.69 -14.31 6.55
N SER A 91 -6.60 -13.88 7.18
CA SER A 91 -5.23 -14.21 6.78
C SER A 91 -4.89 -15.69 6.95
N GLN A 92 -5.36 -16.36 8.01
CA GLN A 92 -5.21 -17.81 8.17
C GLN A 92 -5.95 -18.58 7.07
N ALA A 93 -7.16 -18.15 6.71
CA ALA A 93 -7.91 -18.73 5.60
C ALA A 93 -7.19 -18.49 4.26
N TYR A 94 -6.60 -17.31 4.07
CA TYR A 94 -5.85 -16.97 2.88
C TYR A 94 -4.57 -17.80 2.73
N ALA A 95 -3.79 -17.98 3.81
CA ALA A 95 -2.61 -18.86 3.80
C ALA A 95 -2.95 -20.28 3.35
N LYS A 96 -4.05 -20.84 3.88
CA LYS A 96 -4.56 -22.15 3.45
C LYS A 96 -5.00 -22.17 1.98
N SER A 97 -5.54 -21.07 1.47
CA SER A 97 -5.90 -20.95 0.05
C SER A 97 -4.67 -20.93 -0.86
N LEU A 98 -3.59 -20.26 -0.44
CA LEU A 98 -2.33 -20.19 -1.19
C LEU A 98 -1.65 -21.56 -1.28
N ALA A 99 -1.71 -22.38 -0.22
CA ALA A 99 -1.24 -23.76 -0.26
C ALA A 99 -2.02 -24.59 -1.29
N ARG A 100 -3.35 -24.47 -1.30
CA ARG A 100 -4.23 -25.20 -2.24
C ARG A 100 -3.94 -24.88 -3.71
N VAL A 101 -3.48 -23.67 -4.03
CA VAL A 101 -3.11 -23.27 -5.39
C VAL A 101 -1.62 -23.42 -5.69
N GLY A 102 -0.84 -23.98 -4.77
CA GLY A 102 0.58 -24.28 -4.95
C GLY A 102 1.52 -23.07 -4.86
N VAL A 103 1.07 -21.94 -4.31
CA VAL A 103 1.92 -20.77 -4.05
C VAL A 103 2.77 -20.95 -2.78
N LEU A 104 2.22 -21.66 -1.80
CA LEU A 104 2.90 -22.07 -0.57
C LEU A 104 2.99 -23.59 -0.50
N THR A 105 4.00 -24.12 0.20
CA THR A 105 3.95 -25.51 0.66
C THR A 105 3.01 -25.64 1.86
N GLU A 106 2.61 -26.87 2.20
CA GLU A 106 1.78 -27.13 3.39
C GLU A 106 2.51 -26.72 4.68
N GLU A 107 3.83 -26.92 4.73
CA GLU A 107 4.67 -26.52 5.86
C GLU A 107 4.75 -24.99 6.00
N GLU A 108 4.89 -24.27 4.89
CA GLU A 108 4.87 -22.81 4.88
C GLU A 108 3.51 -22.27 5.33
N ALA A 109 2.42 -22.87 4.86
CA ALA A 109 1.08 -22.48 5.27
C ALA A 109 0.80 -22.79 6.74
N SER A 110 1.24 -23.94 7.27
CA SER A 110 1.16 -24.25 8.70
C SER A 110 1.93 -23.21 9.53
N THR A 111 3.16 -22.91 9.11
CA THR A 111 4.01 -21.90 9.78
C THR A 111 3.31 -20.55 9.86
N LEU A 112 2.68 -20.09 8.77
CA LEU A 112 1.93 -18.83 8.76
C LEU A 112 0.69 -18.89 9.65
N VAL A 113 -0.06 -19.99 9.64
CA VAL A 113 -1.27 -20.15 10.46
C VAL A 113 -0.94 -20.15 11.94
N ASP A 114 0.11 -20.86 12.35
CA ASP A 114 0.58 -20.94 13.73
C ASP A 114 1.18 -19.60 14.19
N GLY A 115 1.95 -18.93 13.33
CA GLY A 115 2.45 -17.58 13.59
C GLY A 115 1.31 -16.58 13.79
N LEU A 116 0.28 -16.62 12.94
CA LEU A 116 -0.91 -15.78 13.07
C LEU A 116 -1.70 -16.09 14.35
N ALA A 117 -1.74 -17.34 14.79
CA ALA A 117 -2.34 -17.71 16.07
C ALA A 117 -1.57 -17.09 17.25
N ALA A 118 -0.23 -17.09 17.21
CA ALA A 118 0.57 -16.41 18.22
C ALA A 118 0.35 -14.89 18.25
N VAL A 119 0.18 -14.25 17.08
CA VAL A 119 -0.19 -12.82 17.00
C VAL A 119 -1.58 -12.59 17.63
N ALA A 120 -2.54 -13.48 17.41
CA ALA A 120 -3.87 -13.38 18.02
C ALA A 120 -3.81 -13.45 19.55
N GLU A 121 -2.98 -14.33 20.11
CA GLU A 121 -2.78 -14.42 21.56
C GLU A 121 -2.19 -13.14 22.15
N GLU A 122 -1.25 -12.50 21.45
CA GLU A 122 -0.70 -11.20 21.88
C GLU A 122 -1.76 -10.09 21.91
N TRP A 123 -2.63 -10.04 20.91
CA TRP A 123 -3.76 -9.10 20.90
C TRP A 123 -4.77 -9.39 22.01
N ALA A 124 -5.13 -10.66 22.19
CA ALA A 124 -6.08 -11.09 23.22
C ALA A 124 -5.57 -10.83 24.64
N ALA A 125 -4.27 -11.01 24.87
CA ALA A 125 -3.62 -10.74 26.15
C ALA A 125 -3.29 -9.25 26.38
N GLY A 126 -3.49 -8.39 25.38
CA GLY A 126 -3.11 -6.98 25.44
C GLY A 126 -1.60 -6.75 25.49
N THR A 127 -0.79 -7.73 25.08
CA THR A 127 0.67 -7.68 25.08
C THR A 127 1.26 -7.28 23.73
N PHE A 128 0.44 -7.26 22.67
CA PHE A 128 0.84 -6.77 21.35
C PHE A 128 1.37 -5.34 21.43
N LYS A 129 2.58 -5.12 20.90
CA LYS A 129 3.21 -3.79 20.85
C LYS A 129 3.06 -3.19 19.46
N VAL A 130 2.25 -2.14 19.39
CA VAL A 130 2.21 -1.23 18.23
C VAL A 130 3.53 -0.46 18.17
N VAL A 131 4.14 -0.39 16.99
CA VAL A 131 5.42 0.30 16.79
C VAL A 131 5.27 1.43 15.76
N PRO A 132 6.20 2.42 15.75
CA PRO A 132 6.23 3.42 14.69
C PRO A 132 6.31 2.76 13.30
N GLY A 133 5.41 3.14 12.40
CA GLY A 133 5.29 2.57 11.06
C GLY A 133 4.15 1.55 10.88
N ASP A 134 3.48 1.14 11.96
CA ASP A 134 2.20 0.43 11.87
C ASP A 134 1.11 1.45 11.48
N GLU A 135 0.78 1.54 10.19
CA GLU A 135 -0.18 2.51 9.63
C GLU A 135 -1.64 2.12 9.86
N ASP A 136 -1.91 0.82 9.78
CA ASP A 136 -3.23 0.18 9.86
C ASP A 136 -3.11 -1.19 10.57
N ILE A 137 -4.24 -1.82 10.92
CA ILE A 137 -4.22 -3.14 11.58
C ILE A 137 -3.49 -4.21 10.76
N HIS A 138 -3.55 -4.12 9.45
CA HIS A 138 -2.98 -5.11 8.55
C HIS A 138 -1.45 -5.06 8.53
N THR A 139 -0.88 -3.85 8.48
CA THR A 139 0.56 -3.60 8.58
C THR A 139 1.11 -4.05 9.94
N ALA A 140 0.37 -3.78 11.03
CA ALA A 140 0.73 -4.22 12.37
C ALA A 140 0.82 -5.77 12.44
N ASN A 141 -0.21 -6.46 11.96
CA ASN A 141 -0.25 -7.92 11.96
C ASN A 141 0.80 -8.54 11.01
N GLU A 142 0.97 -7.99 9.80
CA GLU A 142 1.95 -8.48 8.83
C GLU A 142 3.39 -8.30 9.32
N ARG A 143 3.70 -7.16 9.96
CA ARG A 143 5.00 -6.93 10.62
C ARG A 143 5.21 -7.95 11.72
N ARG A 144 4.26 -8.06 12.67
CA ARG A 144 4.43 -8.95 13.82
C ARG A 144 4.55 -10.41 13.39
N LEU A 145 3.77 -10.84 12.40
CA LEU A 145 3.90 -12.16 11.81
C LEU A 145 5.31 -12.37 11.25
N SER A 146 5.82 -11.42 10.46
CA SER A 146 7.16 -11.51 9.87
C SER A 146 8.27 -11.59 10.92
N GLU A 147 8.11 -10.93 12.08
CA GLU A 147 9.04 -11.06 13.21
C GLU A 147 9.03 -12.46 13.83
N LEU A 148 7.88 -13.14 13.83
CA LEU A 148 7.71 -14.47 14.41
C LEU A 148 8.17 -15.58 13.46
N VAL A 149 7.84 -15.48 12.18
CA VAL A 149 8.05 -16.57 11.21
C VAL A 149 9.14 -16.29 10.18
N GLY A 150 9.70 -15.08 10.18
CA GLY A 150 10.75 -14.67 9.26
C GLY A 150 10.27 -14.47 7.81
N PRO A 151 11.12 -14.73 6.81
CA PRO A 151 10.86 -14.37 5.41
C PRO A 151 9.58 -14.96 4.79
N VAL A 152 9.08 -16.09 5.31
CA VAL A 152 7.84 -16.71 4.82
C VAL A 152 6.63 -15.79 5.03
N GLY A 153 6.65 -14.91 6.04
CA GLY A 153 5.61 -13.91 6.31
C GLY A 153 5.32 -13.02 5.09
N GLY A 154 6.36 -12.66 4.33
CA GLY A 154 6.23 -11.84 3.13
C GLY A 154 5.47 -12.52 1.98
N LYS A 155 5.32 -13.85 2.00
CA LYS A 155 4.56 -14.58 0.98
C LYS A 155 3.05 -14.49 1.18
N LEU A 156 2.58 -14.22 2.39
CA LEU A 156 1.15 -14.22 2.74
C LEU A 156 0.31 -13.24 1.90
N HIS A 157 0.90 -12.14 1.45
CA HIS A 157 0.19 -11.13 0.66
C HIS A 157 0.20 -11.43 -0.86
N THR A 158 0.74 -12.57 -1.28
CA THR A 158 0.86 -12.92 -2.71
C THR A 158 -0.51 -13.08 -3.36
N GLY A 159 -0.84 -12.22 -4.33
CA GLY A 159 -2.13 -12.27 -5.03
C GLY A 159 -3.29 -11.63 -4.26
N ARG A 160 -3.01 -10.97 -3.13
CA ARG A 160 -3.98 -10.22 -2.32
C ARG A 160 -3.78 -8.72 -2.50
N SER A 161 -4.83 -7.94 -2.40
CA SER A 161 -4.74 -6.49 -2.29
C SER A 161 -5.29 -6.02 -0.95
N ARG A 162 -4.87 -4.84 -0.51
CA ARG A 162 -5.43 -4.25 0.71
C ARG A 162 -6.93 -3.94 0.57
N ASN A 163 -7.42 -3.70 -0.65
CA ASN A 163 -8.83 -3.40 -0.92
C ASN A 163 -9.74 -4.58 -0.60
N ASP A 164 -9.42 -5.79 -1.10
CA ASP A 164 -10.23 -6.98 -0.83
C ASP A 164 -10.09 -7.46 0.62
N GLN A 165 -8.90 -7.32 1.21
CA GLN A 165 -8.66 -7.65 2.61
C GLN A 165 -9.50 -6.78 3.54
N CYS A 166 -9.40 -5.45 3.42
CA CYS A 166 -10.15 -4.51 4.27
C CYS A 166 -11.68 -4.71 4.18
N VAL A 167 -12.20 -4.95 2.97
CA VAL A 167 -13.64 -5.23 2.79
C VAL A 167 -14.03 -6.57 3.41
N THR A 168 -13.18 -7.59 3.30
CA THR A 168 -13.42 -8.90 3.92
C THR A 168 -13.49 -8.77 5.44
N ASP A 169 -12.51 -8.09 6.05
CA ASP A 169 -12.44 -7.91 7.50
C ASP A 169 -13.63 -7.11 8.00
N THR A 170 -14.00 -6.04 7.30
CA THR A 170 -15.18 -5.23 7.63
C THR A 170 -16.45 -6.07 7.62
N ARG A 171 -16.64 -6.94 6.62
CA ARG A 171 -17.83 -7.82 6.54
C ARG A 171 -17.84 -8.86 7.65
N LEU A 172 -16.68 -9.45 7.97
CA LEU A 172 -16.55 -10.38 9.08
C LEU A 172 -16.88 -9.70 10.42
N TRP A 173 -16.38 -8.48 10.63
CA TRP A 173 -16.60 -7.70 11.84
C TRP A 173 -18.08 -7.32 11.98
N LEU A 174 -18.70 -6.82 10.91
CA LEU A 174 -20.13 -6.50 10.87
C LEU A 174 -21.00 -7.73 11.16
N THR A 175 -20.59 -8.92 10.71
CA THR A 175 -21.34 -10.16 11.00
C THR A 175 -21.37 -10.47 12.50
N GLY A 176 -20.27 -10.21 13.22
CA GLY A 176 -20.22 -10.30 14.67
C GLY A 176 -21.08 -9.23 15.34
N ALA A 177 -20.85 -7.96 14.98
CA ALA A 177 -21.55 -6.81 15.54
C ALA A 177 -23.08 -6.90 15.39
N VAL A 178 -23.57 -7.36 14.22
CA VAL A 178 -25.02 -7.55 13.99
C VAL A 178 -25.61 -8.62 14.90
N ARG A 179 -24.86 -9.70 15.20
CA ARG A 179 -25.32 -10.75 16.12
C ARG A 179 -25.45 -10.22 17.55
N GLU A 180 -24.47 -9.44 18.01
CA GLU A 180 -24.49 -8.80 19.33
C GLU A 180 -25.64 -7.80 19.44
N LEU A 181 -25.80 -6.92 18.45
CA LEU A 181 -26.90 -5.95 18.42
C LEU A 181 -28.27 -6.63 18.41
N ARG A 182 -28.42 -7.73 17.66
CA ARG A 182 -29.66 -8.51 17.65
C ARG A 182 -29.95 -9.10 19.03
N ALA A 183 -28.95 -9.66 19.71
CA ALA A 183 -29.13 -10.21 21.05
C ALA A 183 -29.55 -9.13 22.05
N SER A 184 -28.90 -7.96 22.02
CA SER A 184 -29.27 -6.81 22.85
C SER A 184 -30.69 -6.31 22.57
N LEU A 185 -31.08 -6.27 21.30
CA LEU A 185 -32.44 -5.88 20.90
C LEU A 185 -33.49 -6.89 21.39
N GLN A 186 -33.21 -8.19 21.29
CA GLN A 186 -34.08 -9.25 21.81
C GLN A 186 -34.25 -9.11 23.32
N ALA A 187 -33.16 -8.91 24.07
CA ALA A 187 -33.19 -8.71 25.51
C ALA A 187 -33.99 -7.46 25.93
N LEU A 188 -34.00 -6.41 25.10
CA LEU A 188 -34.79 -5.21 25.34
C LEU A 188 -36.30 -5.43 25.11
N ILE A 189 -36.67 -6.24 24.11
CA ILE A 189 -38.07 -6.46 23.72
C ILE A 189 -38.76 -7.47 24.65
N GLY A 190 -38.06 -8.51 25.09
CA GLY A 190 -38.61 -9.64 25.87
C GLY A 190 -38.68 -10.91 25.05
#